data_AF-A0A7S4EH99-F1
#
_entry.id   AF-A0A7S4EH99-F1
#
_cell.length_a   1.000
_cell.length_b   1.000
_cell.length_c   1.000
_cell.angle_alpha   90.00
_cell.angle_beta   90.00
_cell.angle_gamma   90.00
#
_symmetry.space_group_name_H-M   'P 1'
#
loop_
_entity.id
_entity.type
_entity.pdbx_description
1 polymer ?
#
loop_
_entity_poly.entity_id
_entity_poly.type
_entity_poly.pdbx_seq_one_letter_code
_entity_poly.pdbx_strand_id
1 'polypeptide(L)'
;MQAEAVEQVRARIAYQKEILAANPHKSHDEEWTELWTWIKISIFVCVPGCVAMVAKDLAIEEHHHRPDGPLPEYMSIRSKEFPWECDQCPLFDLNCWKKCREEQSA
;
A
#
# COMPACT_ATOMS: atom_id res chain seq x y z
N MET A 1 37.71 16.00 35.61
CA MET A 1 36.58 15.04 35.69
C MET A 1 35.23 15.70 35.98
N GLN A 2 34.93 16.21 37.18
CA GLN A 2 33.60 16.80 37.43
C GLN A 2 33.35 18.15 36.72
N ALA A 3 34.35 19.03 36.66
CA ALA A 3 34.22 20.32 35.99
C ALA A 3 34.02 20.18 34.46
N GLU A 4 34.75 19.25 33.82
CA GLU A 4 34.60 18.97 32.39
C GLU A 4 33.22 18.38 32.06
N ALA A 5 32.68 17.52 32.93
CA ALA A 5 31.33 17.00 32.78
C ALA A 5 30.26 18.11 32.85
N VAL A 6 30.43 19.08 33.76
CA VAL A 6 29.53 20.23 33.88
C VAL A 6 29.58 21.12 32.62
N GLU A 7 30.77 21.36 32.08
CA GLU A 7 30.95 22.14 30.84
C GLU A 7 30.31 21.43 29.63
N GLN A 8 30.48 20.11 29.50
CA GLN A 8 29.82 19.32 28.45
C GLN A 8 28.29 19.39 28.55
N VAL A 9 27.73 19.31 29.75
CA VAL A 9 26.27 19.43 29.97
C VAL A 9 25.78 20.82 29.58
N ARG A 10 26.51 21.88 29.93
CA ARG A 10 26.18 23.26 29.54
C ARG A 10 26.20 23.45 28.02
N ALA A 11 27.23 22.94 27.35
CA ALA A 11 27.34 22.98 25.90
C ALA A 11 26.16 22.26 25.22
N ARG A 12 25.74 21.10 25.75
CA ARG A 12 24.58 20.37 25.24
C ARG A 12 23.27 21.12 25.43
N ILE A 13 23.07 21.75 26.59
CA ILE A 13 21.88 22.58 26.85
C ILE A 13 21.86 23.81 25.93
N ALA A 14 23.01 24.45 25.71
CA ALA A 14 23.11 25.58 24.77
C ALA A 14 22.73 25.16 23.35
N TYR A 15 23.28 24.05 22.87
CA TYR A 15 22.95 23.48 21.56
C TYR A 15 21.46 23.07 21.45
N GLN A 16 20.87 22.49 22.49
CA GLN A 16 19.44 22.19 22.52
C GLN A 16 18.57 23.45 22.41
N LYS A 17 18.97 24.54 23.06
CA LYS A 17 18.28 25.83 22.95
C LYS A 17 18.42 26.42 21.54
N GLU A 18 19.58 26.28 20.92
CA GLU A 18 19.80 26.69 19.52
C GLU A 18 18.91 25.89 18.56
N ILE A 19 18.82 24.56 18.72
CA ILE A 19 17.95 23.71 17.90
C ILE A 19 16.47 24.10 18.07
N LEU A 20 16.03 24.32 19.31
CA LEU A 20 14.64 24.73 19.61
C LEU A 20 14.32 26.13 19.08
N ALA A 21 15.29 27.05 19.13
CA ALA A 21 15.13 28.39 18.56
C ALA A 21 15.14 28.37 17.02
N ALA A 22 15.92 27.48 16.40
CA ALA A 22 15.96 27.29 14.96
C ALA A 22 14.70 26.59 14.42
N ASN A 23 14.03 25.79 15.25
CA ASN A 23 12.78 25.10 14.91
C ASN A 23 11.73 25.38 15.99
N PRO A 24 11.19 26.61 16.05
CA PRO A 24 10.11 26.91 16.98
C PRO A 24 8.93 25.99 16.66
N HIS A 25 8.48 25.23 17.65
CA HIS A 25 7.24 24.48 17.55
C HIS A 25 6.13 25.46 17.18
N LYS A 26 5.32 25.08 16.18
CA LYS A 26 4.13 25.86 15.85
C LYS A 26 3.26 25.93 17.10
N SER A 27 2.51 27.02 17.24
CA SER A 27 1.51 27.07 18.29
C SER A 27 0.50 25.94 18.07
N HIS A 28 -0.05 25.39 19.15
CA HIS A 28 -1.04 24.31 19.06
C HIS A 28 -2.23 24.70 18.15
N ASP A 29 -2.61 25.98 18.12
CA ASP A 29 -3.69 26.48 17.26
C ASP A 29 -3.32 26.45 15.76
N GLU A 30 -2.06 26.74 15.42
CA GLU A 30 -1.56 26.63 14.03
C GLU A 30 -1.47 25.17 13.58
N GLU A 31 -1.01 24.27 14.46
CA GLU A 31 -0.99 22.82 14.19
C GLU A 31 -2.40 22.29 13.94
N TRP A 32 -3.39 22.72 14.74
CA TRP A 32 -4.79 22.35 14.56
C TRP A 32 -5.39 22.89 13.26
N THR A 33 -5.02 24.11 12.87
CA THR A 33 -5.50 24.72 11.63
C THR A 33 -4.93 23.98 10.41
N GLU A 34 -3.66 23.61 10.45
CA GLU A 34 -3.03 22.79 9.42
C GLU A 34 -3.66 21.40 9.34
N LEU A 35 -3.87 20.74 10.47
CA LEU A 35 -4.55 19.44 10.55
C LEU A 35 -5.92 19.49 9.88
N TRP A 36 -6.75 20.48 10.25
CA TRP A 36 -8.08 20.64 9.67
C TRP A 36 -8.06 20.93 8.17
N THR A 37 -7.01 21.59 7.68
CA THR A 37 -6.82 21.81 6.24
C THR A 37 -6.61 20.49 5.53
N TRP A 38 -5.74 19.61 6.04
CA TRP A 38 -5.49 18.28 5.47
C TRP A 38 -6.70 17.34 5.58
N ILE A 39 -7.46 17.42 6.67
CA ILE A 39 -8.72 16.68 6.81
C ILE A 39 -9.69 17.09 5.71
N LYS A 40 -9.86 18.40 5.49
CA LYS A 40 -10.76 18.91 4.44
C LYS A 40 -10.31 18.50 3.06
N ILE A 41 -9.02 18.61 2.73
CA ILE A 41 -8.49 18.15 1.44
C ILE A 41 -8.78 16.65 1.25
N SER A 42 -8.50 15.84 2.26
CA SER A 42 -8.73 14.39 2.18
C SER A 42 -10.19 14.06 1.92
N ILE A 43 -11.12 14.69 2.67
CA ILE A 43 -12.55 14.39 2.59
C ILE A 43 -13.20 14.99 1.34
N PHE A 44 -12.86 16.22 0.96
CA PHE A 44 -13.57 16.95 -0.09
C PHE A 44 -12.89 16.89 -1.45
N VAL A 45 -11.62 16.50 -1.52
CA VAL A 45 -10.89 16.37 -2.78
C VAL A 45 -10.53 14.91 -3.03
N CYS A 46 -9.80 14.28 -2.12
CA CYS A 46 -9.28 12.94 -2.36
C CYS A 46 -10.39 11.88 -2.42
N VAL A 47 -11.32 11.88 -1.46
CA VAL A 47 -12.42 10.89 -1.43
C VAL A 47 -13.31 11.00 -2.68
N PRO A 48 -13.82 12.17 -3.09
CA PRO A 48 -14.58 12.29 -4.34
C PRO A 48 -13.77 11.88 -5.56
N GLY A 49 -12.48 12.20 -5.61
CA GLY A 49 -11.58 11.75 -6.67
C GLY A 49 -11.51 10.22 -6.77
N CYS A 50 -11.29 9.53 -5.64
CA CYS A 50 -11.31 8.07 -5.60
C CYS A 50 -12.65 7.48 -6.01
N VAL A 51 -13.76 8.04 -5.52
CA VAL A 51 -15.12 7.59 -5.90
C VAL A 51 -15.35 7.76 -7.39
N ALA A 52 -14.95 8.89 -7.98
CA ALA A 52 -15.09 9.14 -9.40
C ALA A 52 -14.24 8.17 -10.23
N MET A 53 -13.01 7.87 -9.81
CA MET A 53 -12.16 6.87 -10.47
C MET A 53 -12.80 5.47 -10.45
N VAL A 54 -13.27 5.02 -9.28
CA VAL A 54 -13.97 3.73 -9.16
C VAL A 54 -15.22 3.69 -10.03
N ALA A 55 -16.02 4.76 -10.03
CA ALA A 55 -17.21 4.84 -10.88
C ALA A 55 -16.85 4.78 -12.37
N LYS A 56 -15.77 5.44 -12.78
CA LYS A 56 -15.26 5.39 -14.16
C LYS A 56 -14.81 3.98 -14.53
N ASP A 57 -14.09 3.28 -13.67
CA ASP A 57 -13.64 1.92 -13.96
C ASP A 57 -14.85 0.97 -14.09
N LEU A 58 -15.82 1.05 -13.17
CA LEU A 58 -17.03 0.23 -13.25
C LEU A 58 -17.93 0.55 -14.44
N ALA A 59 -17.97 1.81 -14.92
CA ALA A 59 -18.88 2.23 -15.98
C ALA A 59 -18.28 2.15 -17.40
N ILE A 60 -16.96 2.26 -17.53
CA ILE A 60 -16.28 2.42 -18.82
C ILE A 60 -15.31 1.27 -19.10
N GLU A 61 -14.71 0.69 -18.07
CA GLU A 61 -13.73 -0.37 -18.27
C GLU A 61 -14.45 -1.70 -18.53
N GLU A 62 -14.63 -2.00 -19.81
CA GLU A 62 -15.06 -3.33 -20.24
C GLU A 62 -13.91 -4.30 -19.94
N HIS A 63 -14.06 -5.12 -18.89
CA HIS A 63 -13.05 -6.12 -18.55
C HIS A 63 -12.91 -7.07 -19.72
N HIS A 64 -11.75 -7.05 -20.41
CA HIS A 64 -11.43 -8.05 -21.41
C HIS A 64 -11.48 -9.43 -20.75
N HIS A 65 -12.57 -10.15 -20.96
CA HIS A 65 -12.69 -11.53 -20.55
C HIS A 65 -11.52 -12.29 -21.19
N ARG A 66 -10.84 -13.12 -20.39
CA ARG A 66 -9.89 -14.08 -20.92
C ARG A 66 -10.60 -14.82 -22.06
N PRO A 67 -9.97 -14.97 -23.24
CA PRO A 67 -10.64 -15.59 -24.38
C PRO A 67 -11.19 -16.96 -23.97
N ASP A 68 -12.49 -17.15 -24.21
CA ASP A 68 -13.17 -18.41 -23.94
C ASP A 68 -12.71 -19.46 -24.97
N GLY A 69 -12.32 -20.63 -24.48
CA GLY A 69 -11.93 -21.76 -25.32
C GLY A 69 -10.55 -22.34 -25.02
N PRO A 70 -10.12 -23.37 -25.78
CA PRO A 70 -8.80 -23.93 -25.64
C PRO A 70 -7.76 -22.89 -26.05
N LEU A 71 -6.87 -22.56 -25.12
CA LEU A 71 -5.78 -21.63 -25.39
C LEU A 71 -4.75 -22.30 -26.31
N PRO A 72 -4.04 -21.52 -27.14
CA PRO A 72 -2.93 -22.04 -27.92
C PRO A 72 -1.91 -22.76 -27.03
N GLU A 73 -1.29 -23.83 -27.55
CA GLU A 73 -0.35 -24.70 -26.82
C GLU A 73 0.80 -23.92 -26.14
N TYR A 74 1.26 -22.84 -26.77
CA TYR A 74 2.33 -22.00 -26.23
C TYR A 74 1.92 -21.21 -24.96
N MET A 75 0.61 -21.06 -24.69
CA MET A 75 0.11 -20.38 -23.49
C MET A 75 0.02 -21.30 -22.26
N SER A 76 0.20 -22.61 -22.45
CA SER A 76 0.18 -23.63 -21.40
C SER A 76 1.52 -24.37 -21.29
N ILE A 77 2.64 -23.72 -21.64
CA ILE A 77 3.96 -24.35 -21.57
C ILE A 77 4.34 -24.61 -20.12
N ARG A 78 4.65 -25.88 -19.83
CA ARG A 78 4.96 -26.38 -18.50
C ARG A 78 6.06 -27.41 -18.58
N SER A 79 7.25 -27.06 -18.08
CA SER A 79 8.39 -27.98 -18.03
C SER A 79 8.50 -28.74 -16.70
N LYS A 80 7.80 -28.26 -15.66
CA LYS A 80 7.73 -28.88 -14.33
C LYS A 80 6.38 -28.56 -13.70
N GLU A 81 5.91 -29.49 -12.88
CA GLU A 81 4.72 -29.34 -12.06
C GLU A 81 4.82 -28.17 -11.04
N PHE A 82 3.69 -27.63 -10.61
CA PHE A 82 3.68 -26.61 -9.57
C PHE A 82 3.87 -27.28 -8.19
N PRO A 83 4.49 -26.58 -7.21
CA PRO A 83 4.79 -27.16 -5.89
C PRO A 83 3.59 -27.14 -4.93
N TRP A 84 2.37 -27.35 -5.42
CA TRP A 84 1.15 -27.43 -4.62
C TRP A 84 0.26 -28.59 -5.09
N GLU A 85 -0.78 -28.89 -4.32
CA GLU A 85 -1.64 -30.07 -4.50
C GLU A 85 -2.24 -30.20 -5.90
N CYS A 86 -2.83 -29.13 -6.43
CA CYS A 86 -3.28 -29.05 -7.82
C CYS A 86 -2.12 -28.67 -8.74
N ASP A 87 -1.25 -29.65 -8.95
CA ASP A 87 0.06 -29.51 -9.57
C ASP A 87 0.01 -28.84 -10.95
N GLN A 88 -1.08 -28.94 -11.73
CA GLN A 88 -1.26 -28.33 -13.05
C GLN A 88 -1.96 -26.95 -13.05
N CYS A 89 -2.50 -26.48 -11.94
CA CYS A 89 -3.29 -25.25 -11.88
C CYS A 89 -2.45 -24.04 -11.44
N PRO A 90 -2.42 -22.92 -12.17
CA PRO A 90 -1.80 -21.68 -11.70
C PRO A 90 -2.39 -21.20 -10.37
N LEU A 91 -1.61 -20.50 -9.55
CA LEU A 91 -2.00 -20.10 -8.19
C LEU A 91 -3.34 -19.32 -8.12
N PHE A 92 -3.60 -18.46 -9.10
CA PHE A 92 -4.79 -17.61 -9.13
C PHE A 92 -5.87 -18.08 -10.11
N ASP A 93 -5.74 -19.28 -10.69
CA ASP A 93 -6.79 -19.86 -11.55
C ASP A 93 -7.82 -20.62 -10.71
N LEU A 94 -8.73 -19.88 -10.09
CA LEU A 94 -9.73 -20.44 -9.18
C LEU A 94 -10.63 -21.51 -9.86
N ASN A 95 -10.86 -21.39 -11.17
CA ASN A 95 -11.66 -22.34 -11.93
C ASN A 95 -10.90 -23.66 -12.10
N CYS A 96 -9.61 -23.61 -12.41
CA CYS A 96 -8.76 -24.80 -12.47
C CYS A 96 -8.70 -25.51 -11.10
N TRP A 97 -8.46 -24.75 -10.03
CA TRP A 97 -8.43 -25.28 -8.66
C TRP A 97 -9.74 -25.95 -8.25
N LYS A 98 -10.88 -25.39 -8.65
CA LYS A 98 -12.19 -26.00 -8.38
C LYS A 98 -12.32 -27.35 -9.08
N LYS A 99 -11.99 -27.43 -10.37
CA LYS A 99 -12.05 -28.68 -11.14
C LYS A 99 -11.12 -29.76 -10.59
N CYS A 100 -9.86 -29.41 -10.32
CA CYS A 100 -8.88 -30.34 -9.74
C CYS A 100 -9.37 -30.94 -8.40
N ARG A 101 -9.93 -30.12 -7.51
CA ARG A 101 -10.45 -30.61 -6.22
C ARG A 101 -11.70 -31.46 -6.36
N GLU A 102 -12.57 -31.14 -7.31
CA GLU A 102 -13.73 -31.98 -7.63
C GLU A 102 -13.28 -33.36 -8.14
N GLU A 103 -12.28 -33.40 -9.03
CA GLU A 103 -11.69 -34.64 -9.57
C GLU A 103 -10.97 -35.47 -8.50
N GLN A 104 -10.29 -34.85 -7.54
CA GLN A 104 -9.64 -35.54 -6.43
C GLN A 104 -10.63 -36.11 -5.40
N SER A 105 -11.85 -35.58 -5.35
CA SER A 105 -12.90 -36.02 -4.41
C SER A 105 -13.82 -37.11 -4.96
N ALA A 106 -13.75 -37.39 -6.26
CA ALA A 106 -14.52 -38.41 -6.96
C ALA A 106 -13.80 -39.77 -6.96
#